data_AF-A0A2V8SM24-F1
#
_entry.id   AF-A0A2V8SM24-F1
#
_cell.length_a   1.000
_cell.length_b   1.000
_cell.length_c   1.000
_cell.angle_alpha   90.00
_cell.angle_beta   90.00
_cell.angle_gamma   90.00
#
_symmetry.space_group_name_H-M   'P 1'
#
loop_
_entity.id
_entity.type
_entity.pdbx_description
1 polymer ?
#
loop_
_entity_poly.entity_id
_entity_poly.type
_entity_poly.pdbx_seq_one_letter_code
_entity_poly.pdbx_strand_id
1 'polypeptide(L)' 'MNETEHQGSVEKTIREMSHELRTPLTSIMGFSELLLEDERLTGQTRDYLTVISEESRKLSSMLNHYLSVLLVESGRE' A
#
# COMPACT_ATOMS: atom_id res chain seq x y z
N MET A 1 2.50 33.77 -1.31
CA MET A 1 2.63 32.30 -1.19
C MET A 1 3.75 31.92 -2.14
N ASN A 2 4.83 31.35 -1.61
CA ASN A 2 6.06 31.09 -2.38
C ASN A 2 6.04 29.65 -2.94
N GLU A 3 6.64 29.39 -4.10
CA GLU A 3 6.67 28.05 -4.74
C GLU A 3 7.24 26.96 -3.80
N THR A 4 8.22 27.31 -2.97
CA THR A 4 8.84 26.42 -1.97
C THR A 4 7.88 25.98 -0.86
N GLU A 5 6.87 26.79 -0.51
CA GLU A 5 5.84 26.42 0.49
C GLU A 5 4.81 25.44 -0.11
N HIS A 6 4.59 25.49 -1.43
CA HIS A 6 3.69 24.60 -2.13
C HIS A 6 4.29 23.18 -2.27
N GLN A 7 5.60 23.09 -2.58
CA GLN A 7 6.33 21.81 -2.71
C GLN A 7 6.29 20.98 -1.42
N GLY A 8 6.57 21.60 -0.27
CA GLY A 8 6.56 20.92 1.04
C GLY A 8 5.17 20.49 1.52
N SER A 9 4.10 21.15 1.06
CA SER A 9 2.72 20.76 1.36
C SER A 9 2.30 19.49 0.60
N VAL A 10 2.71 19.36 -0.67
CA VAL A 10 2.36 18.18 -1.50
C VAL A 10 3.04 16.92 -0.97
N GLU A 11 4.33 17.02 -0.62
CA GLU A 11 5.10 15.91 -0.04
C GLU A 11 4.48 15.39 1.27
N LYS A 12 3.99 16.31 2.12
CA LYS A 12 3.28 15.99 3.36
C LYS A 12 1.97 15.26 3.10
N THR A 13 1.15 15.76 2.18
CA THR A 13 -0.13 15.13 1.81
C THR A 13 0.06 13.71 1.27
N ILE A 14 1.04 13.49 0.39
CA ILE A 14 1.32 12.16 -0.17
C ILE A 14 1.76 11.17 0.93
N ARG A 15 2.58 11.63 1.88
CA ARG A 15 2.98 10.80 3.03
C ARG A 15 1.81 10.45 3.93
N GLU A 16 0.95 11.41 4.25
CA GLU A 16 -0.26 11.18 5.07
C GLU A 16 -1.18 10.14 4.42
N MET A 17 -1.50 10.31 3.13
CA MET A 17 -2.30 9.33 2.38
C MET A 17 -1.63 7.94 2.37
N SER A 18 -0.31 7.88 2.20
CA SER A 18 0.42 6.60 2.21
C SER A 18 0.34 5.89 3.57
N HIS A 19 0.42 6.65 4.67
CA HIS A 19 0.26 6.11 6.02
C HIS A 19 -1.16 5.61 6.27
N GLU A 20 -2.17 6.37 5.85
CA GLU A 20 -3.58 5.98 5.98
C GLU A 20 -3.92 4.74 5.17
N LEU A 21 -3.33 4.55 3.98
CA LEU A 21 -3.51 3.37 3.14
C LEU A 21 -2.76 2.14 3.67
N ARG A 22 -1.65 2.32 4.40
CA ARG A 22 -0.87 1.21 4.95
C ARG A 22 -1.67 0.39 5.95
N THR A 23 -2.46 1.03 6.80
CA THR A 23 -3.28 0.38 7.82
C THR A 23 -4.32 -0.60 7.23
N PRO A 24 -5.23 -0.19 6.33
CA PRO A 24 -6.21 -1.10 5.73
C PRO A 24 -5.54 -2.18 4.88
N LEU A 25 -4.46 -1.86 4.16
CA LEU A 25 -3.71 -2.89 3.40
C LEU A 25 -3.08 -3.95 4.30
N THR A 26 -2.54 -3.53 5.44
CA THR A 26 -1.98 -4.46 6.43
C THR A 26 -3.07 -5.38 6.99
N SER A 27 -4.26 -4.84 7.28
CA SER A 27 -5.40 -5.65 7.72
C SER A 27 -5.87 -6.65 6.66
N ILE A 28 -6.04 -6.21 5.40
CA ILE A 28 -6.47 -7.11 4.32
C ILE A 28 -5.45 -8.23 4.10
N MET A 29 -4.16 -7.89 4.01
CA MET A 29 -3.09 -8.87 3.85
C MET A 29 -3.06 -9.84 5.03
N GLY A 30 -3.01 -9.33 6.27
CA GLY A 30 -2.92 -10.17 7.47
C GLY A 30 -4.13 -11.09 7.66
N PHE A 31 -5.36 -10.60 7.44
CA PHE A 31 -6.54 -11.47 7.53
C PHE A 31 -6.60 -12.49 6.40
N SER A 32 -6.20 -12.11 5.17
CA SER A 32 -6.14 -13.07 4.06
C SER A 32 -5.12 -14.18 4.30
N GLU A 33 -3.95 -13.84 4.84
CA GLU A 33 -2.89 -14.79 5.21
C GLU A 33 -3.35 -15.70 6.35
N LEU A 34 -3.93 -15.14 7.41
CA LEU A 34 -4.48 -15.90 8.54
C LEU A 34 -5.56 -16.90 8.10
N LEU A 35 -6.44 -16.52 7.17
CA LEU A 35 -7.47 -17.43 6.66
C LEU A 35 -6.88 -18.54 5.77
N LEU A 36 -5.80 -18.26 5.05
CA LEU A 36 -5.09 -19.25 4.21
C LEU A 36 -4.34 -20.31 5.03
N GLU A 37 -4.06 -20.05 6.32
CA GLU A 37 -3.49 -21.01 7.27
C GLU A 37 -4.47 -22.14 7.66
N ASP A 38 -5.78 -21.96 7.46
CA ASP A 38 -6.76 -23.02 7.72
C ASP A 38 -6.68 -24.12 6.64
N GLU A 39 -6.16 -25.30 7.00
CA GLU A 39 -6.04 -26.45 6.10
C GLU A 39 -7.40 -26.97 5.58
N ARG A 40 -8.51 -26.64 6.25
CA ARG A 40 -9.87 -27.01 5.82
C ARG A 40 -10.36 -26.11 4.69
N LEU A 41 -9.73 -24.95 4.48
CA LEU A 41 -10.05 -24.02 3.40
C LEU A 41 -9.55 -24.58 2.07
N THR A 42 -10.49 -24.99 1.21
CA THR A 42 -10.21 -25.65 -0.07
C THR A 42 -11.08 -25.08 -1.20
N GLY A 43 -10.71 -25.41 -2.44
CA GLY A 43 -11.45 -25.00 -3.64
C GLY A 43 -11.45 -23.49 -3.86
N GLN A 44 -12.52 -22.99 -4.49
CA GLN A 44 -12.60 -21.60 -4.97
C GLN A 44 -12.34 -20.55 -3.90
N THR A 45 -12.76 -20.79 -2.65
CA THR A 45 -12.53 -19.82 -1.57
C THR A 45 -11.05 -19.66 -1.26
N ARG A 46 -10.27 -20.75 -1.34
CA ARG A 46 -8.81 -20.69 -1.20
C ARG A 46 -8.20 -19.88 -2.35
N ASP A 47 -8.64 -20.14 -3.58
CA ASP A 47 -8.15 -19.41 -4.76
C ASP A 47 -8.43 -17.90 -4.66
N TYR A 48 -9.64 -17.52 -4.22
CA TYR A 48 -9.99 -16.11 -4.00
C TYR A 48 -9.13 -15.46 -2.91
N LEU A 49 -8.91 -16.15 -1.79
CA LEU A 49 -8.06 -15.64 -0.71
C LEU A 49 -6.60 -15.52 -1.12
N THR A 50 -6.09 -16.45 -1.94
CA THR A 50 -4.75 -16.36 -2.54
C THR A 50 -4.64 -15.10 -3.40
N VAL A 51 -5.60 -14.87 -4.30
CA VAL A 51 -5.62 -13.66 -5.13
C VAL A 51 -5.68 -12.38 -4.29
N ILE A 52 -6.52 -12.34 -3.25
CA ILE A 52 -6.62 -11.18 -2.35
C ILE A 52 -5.28 -10.91 -1.65
N SER A 53 -4.62 -11.96 -1.15
CA SER A 53 -3.32 -11.85 -0.48
C SER A 53 -2.23 -11.33 -1.43
N GLU A 54 -2.14 -11.91 -2.63
CA GLU A 54 -1.17 -11.53 -3.66
C GLU A 54 -1.38 -10.08 -4.13
N GLU A 55 -2.62 -9.68 -4.42
CA GLU A 55 -2.91 -8.33 -4.88
C GLU A 55 -2.73 -7.29 -3.76
N SER A 56 -2.98 -7.64 -2.49
CA SER A 56 -2.68 -6.76 -1.35
C SER A 56 -1.18 -6.50 -1.21
N ARG A 57 -0.36 -7.55 -1.39
CA ARG A 57 1.11 -7.46 -1.36
C ARG A 57 1.64 -6.62 -2.53
N LYS A 58 1.10 -6.85 -3.72
CA LYS A 58 1.42 -6.07 -4.92
C LYS A 58 1.06 -4.60 -4.78
N LEU A 59 -0.13 -4.29 -4.26
CA LEU A 59 -0.56 -2.91 -4.03
C LEU A 59 0.34 -2.20 -3.01
N SER A 60 0.75 -2.87 -1.94
CA SER A 60 1.73 -2.35 -0.97
C SER A 60 3.07 -2.04 -1.64
N SER A 61 3.57 -2.93 -2.51
CA SER A 61 4.80 -2.71 -3.28
C SER A 61 4.68 -1.51 -4.22
N MET A 62 3.57 -1.41 -4.96
CA MET A 62 3.31 -0.28 -5.85
C MET A 62 3.24 1.04 -5.09
N LEU A 63 2.54 1.07 -3.95
CA LEU A 63 2.45 2.26 -3.08
C LEU A 63 3.83 2.73 -2.63
N ASN A 64 4.67 1.81 -2.15
CA ASN A 64 6.03 2.14 -1.72
C ASN A 64 6.90 2.65 -2.90
N HIS A 65 6.72 2.06 -4.09
CA HIS A 65 7.45 2.47 -5.28
C HIS A 65 7.06 3.89 -5.72
N TYR A 66 5.76 4.18 -5.82
CA TYR A 66 5.27 5.51 -6.18
C TYR A 66 5.68 6.58 -5.17
N LEU A 67 5.57 6.29 -3.87
CA LEU A 67 6.05 7.20 -2.84
C LEU A 67 7.54 7.52 -3.03
N SER A 68 8.36 6.51 -3.32
CA SER A 68 9.80 6.70 -3.52
C SER A 68 10.10 7.58 -4.73
N VAL A 69 9.40 7.38 -5.86
CA VAL A 69 9.54 8.22 -7.06
C VAL A 69 9.17 9.67 -6.77
N LEU A 70 8.01 9.90 -6.12
CA LEU A 70 7.52 11.24 -5.81
C LEU A 70 8.46 12.01 -4.86
N LEU A 71 9.05 11.33 -3.87
CA LEU A 71 10.03 11.92 -2.95
C LEU A 71 11.34 12.27 -3.66
N VAL A 72 11.83 11.40 -4.54
CA VAL A 72 13.07 11.65 -5.30
C VAL A 72 12.92 12.85 -6.24
N GLU A 73 11.82 12.92 -6.98
CA GLU A 73 11.56 14.06 -7.88
C GLU A 73 11.41 15.37 -7.07
N SER A 74 10.77 15.33 -5.89
CA SER A 74 10.62 16.53 -5.03
C SER A 74 11.93 17.07 -4.45
N GLY A 75 12.99 16.25 -4.39
CA GLY A 75 14.30 16.61 -3.85
C GLY A 75 15.38 16.88 -4.91
N ARG A 76 15.05 16.80 -6.20
CA ARG A 76 15.97 17.07 -7.33
C ARG A 76 15.78 18.45 -7.98
N GLU A 77 14.99 19.32 -7.35
CA GLU A 77 14.85 20.75 -7.69
C GLU A 77 15.44 21.62 -6.58
#